data_AF-A0A098EIE2-F1
#
_entry.id   AF-A0A098EIE2-F1
#
_cell.length_a   1.000
_cell.length_b   1.000
_cell.length_c   1.000
_cell.angle_alpha   90.00
_cell.angle_beta   90.00
_cell.angle_gamma   90.00
#
_symmetry.space_group_name_H-M   'P 1'
#
loop_
_entity.id
_entity.type
_entity.pdbx_description
1 polymer ?
#
loop_
_entity_poly.entity_id
_entity_poly.type
_entity_poly.pdbx_seq_one_letter_code
_entity_poly.pdbx_strand_id
1 'polypeptide(L)'
;MTADYTPVDYFDTSFAQYHGQDIFHFNDPLKHVYQFEFEPLNLDIPNTHFVQPHYVDSYVRSDGTFVEGYYRDGDGNPNIDTTIDQGGGYVRSNPDGNPFNNLK
;
A
#
# COMPACT_ATOMS: atom_id res chain seq x y z
N MET A 1 -22.21 60.39 -3.61
CA MET A 1 -22.65 59.31 -2.70
C MET A 1 -21.60 58.22 -2.76
N THR A 2 -20.65 58.25 -1.83
CA THR A 2 -19.62 57.22 -1.67
C THR A 2 -20.21 56.11 -0.81
N ALA A 3 -20.18 54.87 -1.32
CA ALA A 3 -20.57 53.71 -0.54
C ALA A 3 -19.38 53.34 0.36
N ASP A 4 -19.57 53.44 1.68
CA ASP A 4 -18.59 52.96 2.63
C ASP A 4 -18.61 51.43 2.62
N TYR A 5 -17.48 50.82 2.26
CA TYR A 5 -17.28 49.38 2.24
C TYR A 5 -16.78 48.95 3.63
N THR A 6 -17.60 48.27 4.41
CA THR A 6 -17.18 47.61 5.66
C THR A 6 -16.88 46.15 5.38
N PRO A 7 -15.64 45.64 5.58
CA PRO A 7 -15.37 44.22 5.45
C PRO A 7 -16.13 43.45 6.54
N VAL A 8 -16.94 42.48 6.12
CA VAL A 8 -17.59 41.53 7.03
C VAL A 8 -16.59 40.40 7.28
N ASP A 9 -15.65 40.61 8.19
CA ASP A 9 -14.87 39.50 8.76
C ASP A 9 -15.71 38.84 9.86
N TYR A 10 -16.76 38.13 9.45
CA TYR A 10 -17.43 37.14 10.30
C TYR A 10 -17.03 35.76 9.80
N PHE A 11 -15.89 35.26 10.29
CA PHE A 11 -15.74 33.83 10.48
C PHE A 11 -16.76 33.45 11.56
N ASP A 12 -17.89 32.91 11.11
CA ASP A 12 -18.92 32.39 12.00
C ASP A 12 -18.38 31.16 12.73
N THR A 13 -17.94 31.37 13.97
CA THR A 13 -17.53 30.30 14.88
C THR A 13 -18.71 29.69 15.64
N SER A 14 -19.94 29.78 15.11
CA SER A 14 -21.16 29.19 15.73
C SER A 14 -21.20 27.66 15.76
N PHE A 15 -20.08 26.97 15.57
CA PHE A 15 -19.89 25.58 15.99
C PHE A 15 -19.40 25.45 17.45
N ALA A 16 -19.30 26.55 18.20
CA ALA A 16 -18.80 26.57 19.58
C ALA A 16 -19.86 26.24 20.67
N GLN A 17 -20.90 25.46 20.35
CA GLN A 17 -21.88 24.96 21.34
C GLN A 17 -22.29 23.49 21.12
N TYR A 18 -21.36 22.65 20.65
CA TYR A 18 -21.45 21.22 20.87
C TYR A 18 -20.34 20.80 21.84
N HIS A 19 -20.76 20.45 23.06
CA HIS A 19 -20.07 19.62 24.03
C HIS A 19 -18.59 19.32 23.72
N GLY A 20 -17.71 20.16 24.27
CA GLY A 20 -16.25 20.10 24.12
C GLY A 20 -15.59 18.90 24.79
N GLN A 21 -15.99 17.68 24.43
CA GLN A 21 -15.32 16.46 24.86
C GLN A 21 -15.17 15.43 23.72
N ASP A 22 -16.08 15.27 22.76
CA ASP A 22 -16.04 14.02 21.96
C ASP A 22 -15.08 14.00 20.75
N ILE A 23 -14.69 15.15 20.19
CA ILE A 23 -13.82 15.20 19.00
C ILE A 23 -12.36 14.84 19.35
N PHE A 24 -11.93 15.09 20.59
CA PHE A 24 -10.59 14.76 21.09
C PHE A 24 -10.55 13.50 21.97
N HIS A 25 -11.72 12.88 22.24
CA HIS A 25 -11.81 11.58 22.92
C HIS A 25 -11.91 10.40 21.95
N PHE A 26 -11.76 10.62 20.64
CA PHE A 26 -11.57 9.52 19.72
C PHE A 26 -10.23 8.84 20.07
N ASN A 27 -10.31 7.62 20.62
CA ASN A 27 -9.16 6.74 20.74
C ASN A 27 -8.77 6.33 19.33
N ASP A 28 -8.07 7.23 18.63
CA ASP A 28 -7.50 6.95 17.32
C ASP A 28 -6.53 5.77 17.51
N PRO A 29 -6.84 4.58 16.95
CA PRO A 29 -5.99 3.42 17.08
C PRO A 29 -4.63 3.62 16.41
N LEU A 30 -4.48 4.65 15.57
CA LEU A 30 -3.26 4.99 14.87
C LEU A 30 -2.43 6.07 15.58
N LYS A 31 -2.90 6.63 16.70
CA LYS A 31 -2.18 7.70 17.43
C LYS A 31 -0.80 7.32 17.97
N HIS A 32 -0.49 6.03 17.98
CA HIS A 32 0.79 5.50 18.46
C HIS A 32 1.66 4.89 17.37
N VAL A 33 1.27 4.97 16.09
CA VAL A 33 2.00 4.31 14.99
C VAL A 33 3.47 4.77 14.93
N TYR A 34 3.76 6.03 15.23
CA TYR A 34 5.13 6.57 15.26
C TYR A 34 6.01 5.99 16.38
N GLN A 35 5.43 5.31 17.37
CA GLN A 35 6.17 4.67 18.48
C GLN A 35 6.65 3.27 18.10
N PHE A 36 6.23 2.75 16.95
CA PHE A 36 6.58 1.41 16.47
C PHE A 36 7.40 1.53 15.20
N GLU A 37 8.70 1.22 15.31
CA GLU A 37 9.51 0.86 14.15
C GLU A 37 9.40 -0.66 13.98
N PHE A 38 8.97 -1.10 12.80
CA PHE A 38 8.97 -2.51 12.46
C PHE A 38 10.34 -2.87 11.92
N GLU A 39 11.00 -3.81 12.59
CA GLU A 39 12.15 -4.49 11.99
C GLU A 39 11.70 -5.14 10.68
N PRO A 40 12.50 -5.04 9.60
CA PRO A 40 12.19 -5.72 8.35
C PRO A 40 11.93 -7.20 8.62
N LEU A 41 10.88 -7.74 8.00
CA LEU A 41 10.52 -9.15 8.14
C LEU A 41 11.66 -10.03 7.60
N ASN A 42 12.51 -10.54 8.50
CA ASN A 42 13.47 -11.58 8.17
C ASN A 42 12.86 -12.94 8.51
N LEU A 43 12.32 -13.61 7.50
CA LEU A 43 11.66 -14.89 7.67
C LEU A 43 12.62 -16.00 8.11
N ASP A 44 13.93 -15.84 7.86
CA ASP A 44 14.99 -16.83 8.11
C ASP A 44 14.60 -18.25 7.64
N ILE A 45 13.77 -18.32 6.58
CA ILE A 45 13.35 -19.57 5.97
C ILE A 45 14.47 -19.95 4.98
N PRO A 46 15.14 -21.10 5.20
CA PRO A 46 16.23 -21.53 4.33
C PRO A 46 15.80 -21.57 2.87
N ASN A 47 16.68 -21.10 1.98
CA ASN A 47 16.45 -21.07 0.54
C ASN A 47 15.20 -20.30 0.11
N THR A 48 14.86 -19.20 0.78
CA THR A 48 13.83 -18.26 0.31
C THR A 48 14.37 -16.85 0.20
N HIS A 49 13.73 -16.04 -0.64
CA HIS A 49 14.00 -14.62 -0.78
C HIS A 49 12.68 -13.86 -1.03
N PHE A 50 12.70 -12.56 -0.73
CA PHE A 50 11.62 -11.66 -1.08
C PHE A 50 11.78 -11.19 -2.54
N VAL A 51 10.68 -11.22 -3.28
CA VAL A 51 10.59 -10.73 -4.67
C VAL A 51 9.82 -9.41 -4.65
N GLN A 52 10.48 -8.34 -5.10
CA GLN A 52 9.85 -7.03 -5.25
C GLN A 52 8.84 -7.04 -6.41
N PRO A 53 7.75 -6.24 -6.31
CA PRO A 53 6.83 -6.04 -7.42
C PRO A 53 7.56 -5.60 -8.69
N HIS A 54 7.25 -6.24 -9.81
CA HIS A 54 7.90 -5.93 -11.09
C HIS A 54 6.99 -6.26 -12.28
N TYR A 55 7.28 -5.61 -13.40
CA TYR A 55 6.65 -5.93 -14.68
C TYR A 55 7.36 -7.13 -15.32
N VAL A 56 6.57 -8.05 -15.86
CA VAL A 56 7.06 -9.16 -16.67
C VAL A 56 6.73 -8.88 -18.12
N ASP A 57 7.76 -8.85 -18.97
CA ASP A 57 7.60 -8.66 -20.41
C ASP A 57 6.78 -9.79 -21.05
N SER A 58 6.10 -9.47 -22.16
CA SER A 58 5.38 -10.47 -22.95
C SER A 58 6.32 -11.54 -23.50
N TYR A 59 5.84 -12.79 -23.60
CA TYR A 59 6.63 -13.91 -24.11
C TYR A 59 5.76 -14.98 -24.78
N VAL A 60 6.39 -15.90 -25.51
CA VAL A 60 5.73 -17.06 -26.12
C VAL A 60 6.10 -18.31 -25.34
N ARG A 61 5.11 -19.07 -24.89
CA ARG A 61 5.31 -20.36 -24.21
C ARG A 61 5.82 -21.42 -25.19
N SER A 62 6.37 -22.52 -24.65
CA SER A 62 6.86 -23.64 -25.46
C SER A 62 5.78 -24.32 -26.32
N ASP A 63 4.50 -24.18 -25.94
CA ASP A 63 3.35 -24.68 -26.71
C ASP A 63 2.85 -23.70 -27.79
N GLY A 64 3.51 -22.55 -27.96
CA GLY A 64 3.14 -21.51 -28.92
C GLY A 64 2.16 -20.47 -28.39
N THR A 65 1.68 -20.60 -27.15
CA THR A 65 0.75 -19.62 -26.56
C THR A 65 1.47 -18.29 -26.28
N PHE A 66 0.96 -17.20 -26.85
CA PHE A 66 1.42 -15.85 -26.52
C PHE A 66 0.89 -15.43 -25.14
N VAL A 67 1.77 -14.86 -24.34
CA VAL A 67 1.48 -14.32 -23.01
C VAL A 67 1.76 -12.83 -23.06
N GLU A 68 0.72 -12.03 -22.85
CA GLU A 68 0.86 -10.58 -22.69
C GLU A 68 1.67 -10.26 -21.44
N GLY A 69 2.39 -9.14 -21.46
CA GLY A 69 3.14 -8.69 -20.30
C GLY A 69 2.20 -8.27 -19.17
N TYR A 70 2.63 -8.48 -17.93
CA TYR A 70 1.76 -8.34 -16.76
C TYR A 70 2.56 -7.97 -15.52
N TYR A 71 1.89 -7.38 -14.54
CA TYR A 71 2.49 -7.02 -13.27
C TYR A 71 2.48 -8.21 -12.29
N ARG A 72 3.60 -8.43 -11.62
CA ARG A 72 3.79 -9.47 -10.60
C ARG A 72 4.05 -8.81 -9.27
N ASP A 73 3.04 -8.75 -8.42
CA ASP A 73 3.10 -8.17 -7.07
C ASP A 73 2.64 -9.14 -5.98
N GLY A 74 1.97 -10.23 -6.31
CA GLY A 74 1.62 -11.29 -5.36
C GLY A 74 0.33 -11.06 -4.58
N ASP A 75 -0.50 -10.09 -4.96
CA ASP A 75 -1.80 -9.82 -4.32
C ASP A 75 -2.92 -10.75 -4.81
N GLY A 76 -2.68 -11.47 -5.91
CA GLY A 76 -3.63 -12.39 -6.54
C GLY A 76 -4.69 -11.71 -7.42
N ASN A 77 -4.59 -10.40 -7.64
CA ASN A 77 -5.52 -9.62 -8.46
C ASN A 77 -4.80 -8.97 -9.65
N PRO A 78 -4.98 -9.49 -10.87
CA PRO A 78 -4.26 -8.98 -12.05
C PRO A 78 -4.71 -7.59 -12.52
N ASN A 79 -5.70 -6.97 -11.88
CA ASN A 79 -6.26 -5.67 -12.28
C ASN A 79 -5.68 -4.49 -11.49
N ILE A 80 -4.86 -4.76 -10.46
CA ILE A 80 -4.32 -3.74 -9.57
C ILE A 80 -2.81 -3.99 -9.47
N ASP A 81 -2.03 -2.95 -9.73
CA ASP A 81 -0.59 -3.01 -9.55
C ASP A 81 -0.24 -2.49 -8.14
N THR A 82 0.12 -3.39 -7.24
CA THR A 82 0.50 -3.06 -5.86
C THR A 82 2.00 -2.83 -5.76
N THR A 83 2.39 -1.57 -5.50
CA THR A 83 3.79 -1.21 -5.28
C THR A 83 4.31 -1.72 -3.94
N ILE A 84 5.64 -1.71 -3.74
CA ILE A 84 6.27 -2.11 -2.47
C ILE A 84 5.74 -1.31 -1.27
N ASP A 85 5.52 0.00 -1.45
CA ASP A 85 5.02 0.90 -0.38
C ASP A 85 3.56 0.64 -0.03
N GLN A 86 2.81 0.00 -0.94
CA GLN A 86 1.43 -0.43 -0.75
C GLN A 86 1.33 -1.87 -0.19
N GLY A 87 2.47 -2.48 0.17
CA GLY A 87 2.54 -3.84 0.69
C GLY A 87 2.66 -4.91 -0.40
N GLY A 88 3.01 -4.54 -1.62
CA GLY A 88 3.24 -5.47 -2.72
C GLY A 88 4.54 -6.26 -2.55
N GLY A 89 4.58 -7.42 -3.18
CA GLY A 89 5.71 -8.35 -3.20
C GLY A 89 5.35 -9.69 -2.56
N TYR A 90 6.18 -10.68 -2.79
CA TYR A 90 5.92 -12.04 -2.32
C TYR A 90 7.21 -12.79 -2.01
N VAL A 91 7.11 -13.81 -1.16
CA VAL A 91 8.24 -14.67 -0.80
C VAL A 91 8.29 -15.84 -1.77
N ARG A 92 9.47 -16.16 -2.27
CA ARG A 92 9.68 -17.32 -3.13
C ARG A 92 10.91 -18.11 -2.70
N SER A 93 10.91 -19.41 -2.98
CA SER A 93 12.12 -20.22 -2.86
C SER A 93 13.17 -19.82 -3.89
N ASN A 94 14.43 -20.02 -3.51
CA ASN A 94 15.58 -19.80 -4.38
C ASN A 94 15.54 -20.79 -5.55
N PRO A 95 15.99 -20.38 -6.75
CA PRO A 95 16.19 -21.31 -7.85
C PRO A 95 17.16 -22.41 -7.44
N ASP A 96 16.67 -23.64 -7.34
CA ASP A 96 17.43 -24.83 -6.93
C ASP A 96 17.61 -25.83 -8.10
N GLY A 97 17.29 -25.40 -9.32
CA GLY A 97 17.30 -26.23 -10.53
C GLY A 97 16.09 -27.17 -10.64
N ASN A 98 15.22 -27.22 -9.63
CA ASN A 98 13.95 -27.95 -9.69
C ASN A 98 12.78 -26.97 -9.86
N PRO A 99 12.17 -26.87 -11.06
CA PRO A 99 11.10 -25.90 -11.31
C PRO A 99 9.85 -26.14 -10.44
N PHE A 100 9.66 -27.36 -9.93
CA PHE A 100 8.49 -27.72 -9.11
C PHE A 100 8.63 -27.29 -7.65
N ASN A 101 9.84 -27.02 -7.17
CA ASN A 101 10.07 -26.58 -5.79
C ASN A 101 9.75 -25.10 -5.59
N ASN A 102 9.52 -24.36 -6.67
CA ASN A 102 9.28 -22.91 -6.67
C ASN A 102 7.80 -22.52 -6.81
N LEU A 103 6.88 -23.48 -6.69
CA LEU A 103 5.45 -23.30 -6.98
C LEU A 103 4.55 -23.37 -5.73
N LYS A 104 5.10 -23.18 -4.53
CA LYS A 104 4.24 -23.07 -3.33
C LYS A 104 3.47 -21.76 -3.31
#